data_AF-A0A1F5B8V4-F1
#
_entry.id   AF-A0A1F5B8V4-F1
#
_cell.length_a   1.000
_cell.length_b   1.000
_cell.length_c   1.000
_cell.angle_alpha   90.00
_cell.angle_beta   90.00
_cell.angle_gamma   90.00
#
_symmetry.space_group_name_H-M   'P 1'
#
loop_
_entity.id
_entity.type
_entity.pdbx_description
1 polymer ?
#
loop_
_entity_poly.entity_id
_entity_poly.type
_entity_poly.pdbx_seq_one_letter_code
_entity_poly.pdbx_strand_id
1 'polypeptide(L)'
;MVRDYPLTGVGLGSFIIELPNYGQRLRLPLFKDYTDSAENHYLHVAAETGLLGLALYLWLFIAIVKRMSSRWMGFSGRDPSRFVFLGAASGLAGFFVNFLFHSYMASYEVYFGFWILAAMIYAFPQPSGFPRSEERKRSPRPVIVAAALAVLAFGAVHLWNSAHSLSISSRTREFGWPQDFGLYAEEKDEAGFSFRWTRRTAGLAVAGLGQEVVLPVLASHPDLERKPVTLKVFAATRDFRKLSLIREVVLRTRSWGEVSWRRTRGEGSESYILLETDRAWLPKRAIGADDSRSLAVAVGVAWFRYPRDVPPESVESVRILPRTGWEGGQGNRLTRSGRAKISFRSGPRCLVRLRLRGSAAFGIGPLIAVSLDGAPVARTFIRTDGWSSLVLPVRVGEGDHVIEVDFLNDIAKDAEDRNVALGDMEVISLRGQAPELRRKWRHDD
;
A
#
# COMPACT_ATOMS: atom_id res chain seq x y z
N MET A 1 15.04 -2.62 -14.66
CA MET A 1 14.39 -3.94 -14.74
C MET A 1 15.26 -4.93 -15.51
N VAL A 2 15.44 -4.81 -16.84
CA VAL A 2 16.28 -5.76 -17.64
C VAL A 2 17.69 -5.93 -17.08
N ARG A 3 18.34 -4.83 -16.69
CA ARG A 3 19.69 -4.88 -16.11
C ARG A 3 19.78 -5.74 -14.84
N ASP A 4 18.72 -5.76 -14.03
CA ASP A 4 18.69 -6.48 -12.76
C ASP A 4 18.23 -7.94 -12.97
N TYR A 5 17.38 -8.19 -13.97
CA TYR A 5 16.83 -9.51 -14.31
C TYR A 5 16.96 -9.79 -15.81
N PRO A 6 18.19 -9.97 -16.33
CA PRO A 6 18.43 -9.99 -17.78
C PRO A 6 17.82 -11.21 -18.48
N LEU A 7 17.74 -12.35 -17.80
CA LEU A 7 17.21 -13.57 -18.41
C LEU A 7 15.69 -13.62 -18.39
N THR A 8 15.08 -13.24 -17.26
CA THR A 8 13.66 -13.50 -16.98
C THR A 8 12.79 -12.27 -16.93
N GLY A 9 13.40 -11.07 -16.87
CA GLY A 9 12.68 -9.86 -16.51
C GLY A 9 12.10 -9.93 -15.10
N VAL A 10 11.24 -8.97 -14.78
CA VAL A 10 10.53 -8.87 -13.49
C VAL A 10 9.26 -9.71 -13.41
N GLY A 11 8.89 -10.40 -14.49
CA GLY A 11 7.64 -11.16 -14.61
C GLY A 11 6.60 -10.44 -15.45
N LEU A 12 5.72 -11.24 -16.06
CA LEU A 12 4.64 -10.77 -16.93
C LEU A 12 3.60 -9.98 -16.13
N GLY A 13 3.25 -8.79 -16.60
CA GLY A 13 2.37 -7.84 -15.90
C GLY A 13 3.02 -7.14 -14.70
N SER A 14 4.27 -7.46 -14.36
CA SER A 14 4.96 -6.87 -13.21
C SER A 14 5.55 -5.49 -13.50
N PHE A 15 5.57 -5.01 -14.75
CA PHE A 15 6.16 -3.72 -15.08
C PHE A 15 5.54 -2.59 -14.27
N ILE A 16 4.21 -2.50 -14.25
CA ILE A 16 3.47 -1.45 -13.53
C ILE A 16 3.62 -1.58 -12.01
N ILE A 17 3.85 -2.79 -11.50
CA ILE A 17 4.04 -3.07 -10.07
C ILE A 17 5.45 -2.62 -9.63
N GLU A 18 6.45 -2.88 -10.47
CA GLU A 18 7.86 -2.61 -10.16
C GLU A 18 8.28 -1.19 -10.55
N LEU A 19 7.56 -0.50 -11.45
CA LEU A 19 7.91 0.85 -11.88
C LEU A 19 8.03 1.84 -10.69
N PRO A 20 7.09 1.88 -9.72
CA PRO A 20 7.24 2.68 -8.50
C PRO A 20 8.47 2.36 -7.67
N ASN A 21 8.79 1.08 -7.52
CA ASN A 21 9.97 0.62 -6.78
C ASN A 21 11.24 1.18 -7.42
N TYR A 22 11.34 1.09 -8.75
CA TYR A 22 12.47 1.67 -9.48
C TYR A 22 12.47 3.19 -9.43
N GLY A 23 11.30 3.84 -9.50
CA GLY A 23 11.15 5.28 -9.31
C GLY A 23 11.71 5.75 -7.97
N GLN A 24 11.32 5.08 -6.88
CA GLN A 24 11.86 5.35 -5.54
C GLN A 24 13.38 5.10 -5.47
N ARG A 25 13.86 3.96 -5.98
CA ARG A 25 15.29 3.60 -5.96
C ARG A 25 16.17 4.57 -6.76
N LEU A 26 15.66 5.06 -7.89
CA LEU A 26 16.34 6.01 -8.76
C LEU A 26 16.06 7.48 -8.38
N ARG A 27 15.29 7.73 -7.31
CA ARG A 27 14.88 9.07 -6.87
C ARG A 27 14.15 9.88 -7.95
N LEU A 28 13.28 9.21 -8.69
CA LEU A 28 12.41 9.78 -9.71
C LEU A 28 10.98 9.89 -9.15
N PRO A 29 10.60 11.02 -8.52
CA PRO A 29 9.34 11.14 -7.78
C PRO A 29 8.10 10.95 -8.66
N LEU A 30 8.17 11.33 -9.95
CA LEU A 30 7.06 11.16 -10.90
C LEU A 30 6.58 9.71 -10.95
N PHE A 31 7.52 8.76 -11.01
CA PHE A 31 7.20 7.33 -11.16
C PHE A 31 6.86 6.64 -9.85
N LYS A 32 7.01 7.32 -8.70
CA LYS A 32 6.64 6.76 -7.39
C LYS A 32 5.12 6.65 -7.24
N ASP A 33 4.41 7.66 -7.71
CA ASP A 33 2.96 7.79 -7.53
C ASP A 33 2.16 7.58 -8.84
N TYR A 34 2.83 7.70 -9.99
CA TYR A 34 2.23 7.48 -11.31
C TYR A 34 2.83 6.25 -12.01
N THR A 35 1.98 5.32 -12.44
CA THR A 35 2.38 4.11 -13.17
C THR A 35 1.78 4.09 -14.56
N ASP A 36 2.61 3.81 -15.56
CA ASP A 36 2.19 3.70 -16.95
C ASP A 36 2.97 2.58 -17.67
N SER A 37 2.75 2.47 -18.97
CA SER A 37 3.52 1.60 -19.86
C SER A 37 4.97 2.09 -20.03
N ALA A 38 5.80 1.30 -20.71
CA ALA A 38 7.17 1.73 -21.02
C ALA A 38 7.24 2.74 -22.18
N GLU A 39 6.09 3.07 -22.78
CA GLU A 39 5.97 3.82 -24.05
C GLU A 39 6.84 3.27 -25.19
N ASN A 40 7.21 2.00 -25.09
CA ASN A 40 7.96 1.24 -26.07
C ASN A 40 7.72 -0.24 -25.77
N HIS A 41 7.00 -0.90 -26.65
CA HIS A 41 6.58 -2.28 -26.44
C HIS A 41 7.75 -3.25 -26.32
N TYR A 42 8.82 -3.04 -27.09
CA TYR A 42 10.01 -3.90 -27.04
C TYR A 42 10.72 -3.80 -25.69
N LEU A 43 10.88 -2.58 -25.17
CA LEU A 43 11.45 -2.37 -23.84
C LEU A 43 10.54 -2.90 -22.75
N HIS A 44 9.22 -2.79 -22.92
CA HIS A 44 8.24 -3.35 -22.00
C HIS A 44 8.35 -4.88 -21.92
N VAL A 45 8.31 -5.56 -23.08
CA VAL A 45 8.49 -7.02 -23.18
C VAL A 45 9.84 -7.43 -22.57
N ALA A 46 10.92 -6.70 -22.87
CA ALA A 46 12.22 -6.98 -22.29
C ALA A 46 12.23 -6.84 -20.76
N ALA A 47 11.59 -5.81 -20.23
CA ALA A 47 11.52 -5.57 -18.79
C ALA A 47 10.77 -6.69 -18.05
N GLU A 48 9.67 -7.18 -18.63
CA GLU A 48 8.84 -8.22 -18.02
C GLU A 48 9.36 -9.65 -18.23
N THR A 49 9.90 -9.94 -19.41
CA THR A 49 10.26 -11.31 -19.82
C THR A 49 11.76 -11.54 -20.02
N GLY A 50 12.56 -10.48 -19.87
CA GLY A 50 14.01 -10.50 -20.07
C GLY A 50 14.40 -10.54 -21.53
N LEU A 51 15.71 -10.64 -21.78
CA LEU A 51 16.29 -10.72 -23.11
C LEU A 51 15.90 -12.02 -23.83
N LEU A 52 15.64 -13.11 -23.09
CA LEU A 52 15.20 -14.36 -23.71
C LEU A 52 13.77 -14.23 -24.26
N GLY A 53 12.85 -13.68 -23.47
CA GLY A 53 11.49 -13.42 -23.93
C GLY A 53 11.45 -12.41 -25.07
N LEU A 54 12.24 -11.33 -24.98
CA LEU A 54 12.42 -10.39 -26.09
C LEU A 54 12.94 -11.08 -27.36
N ALA A 55 13.92 -11.98 -27.26
CA ALA A 55 14.48 -12.68 -28.41
C ALA A 55 13.43 -13.57 -29.10
N LEU A 56 12.62 -14.31 -28.34
CA LEU A 56 11.51 -15.10 -28.88
C LEU A 56 10.43 -14.21 -29.52
N TYR A 57 10.16 -13.06 -28.91
CA TYR A 57 9.21 -12.08 -29.41
C TYR A 57 9.67 -11.45 -30.73
N LEU A 58 10.93 -11.03 -30.82
CA LEU A 58 11.53 -10.52 -32.05
C LEU A 58 11.62 -11.60 -33.13
N TRP A 59 11.90 -12.85 -32.75
CA TRP A 59 11.90 -13.98 -33.69
C TRP A 59 10.54 -14.17 -34.36
N LEU A 60 9.44 -14.08 -33.60
CA LEU A 60 8.08 -14.11 -34.15
C LEU A 60 7.87 -13.00 -35.20
N PHE A 61 8.30 -11.77 -34.90
CA PHE A 61 8.18 -10.66 -35.84
C PHE A 61 9.03 -10.85 -37.10
N ILE A 62 10.27 -11.32 -36.93
CA ILE A 62 11.13 -11.69 -38.05
C ILE A 62 10.49 -12.79 -38.90
N ALA A 63 9.82 -13.78 -38.30
CA ALA A 63 9.11 -14.82 -39.02
C ALA A 63 7.95 -14.25 -39.86
N ILE A 64 7.18 -13.31 -39.31
CA ILE A 64 6.12 -12.59 -40.04
C ILE A 64 6.72 -11.79 -41.20
N VAL A 65 7.78 -11.00 -40.96
CA VAL A 65 8.43 -10.20 -42.01
C VAL A 65 9.02 -11.09 -43.11
N LYS A 66 9.71 -12.18 -42.76
CA LYS A 66 10.21 -13.16 -43.75
C LYS A 66 9.08 -13.76 -44.57
N ARG A 67 7.94 -14.04 -43.93
CA ARG A 67 6.74 -14.52 -44.63
C ARG A 67 6.22 -13.48 -45.61
N MET A 68 6.16 -12.21 -45.21
CA MET A 68 5.76 -11.10 -46.08
C MET A 68 6.69 -10.97 -47.29
N SER A 69 8.01 -10.93 -47.09
CA SER A 69 8.99 -10.83 -48.17
C SER A 69 8.92 -12.00 -49.14
N SER A 70 8.80 -13.23 -48.62
CA SER A 70 8.64 -14.43 -49.43
C SER A 70 7.37 -14.41 -50.29
N ARG A 71 6.26 -13.88 -49.75
CA ARG A 71 4.97 -13.81 -50.46
C ARG A 71 4.97 -12.72 -51.52
N TRP A 72 5.57 -11.57 -51.23
CA TRP A 72 5.66 -10.46 -52.17
C TRP A 72 6.31 -10.87 -53.48
N MET A 73 7.41 -11.64 -53.43
CA MET A 73 8.12 -12.14 -54.62
C MET A 73 7.28 -13.10 -55.48
N GLY A 74 6.19 -13.65 -54.94
CA GLY A 74 5.32 -14.59 -55.65
C GLY A 74 4.16 -13.97 -56.42
N PHE A 75 3.88 -12.67 -56.23
CA PHE A 75 2.76 -12.02 -56.90
C PHE A 75 3.11 -11.65 -58.35
N SER A 76 2.21 -11.98 -59.28
CA SER A 76 2.26 -11.46 -60.65
C SER A 76 1.83 -9.99 -60.67
N GLY A 77 2.41 -9.19 -61.57
CA GLY A 77 2.06 -7.77 -61.75
C GLY A 77 0.59 -7.50 -62.11
N ARG A 78 -0.20 -8.52 -62.42
CA ARG A 78 -1.64 -8.42 -62.74
C ARG A 78 -2.57 -8.99 -61.66
N ASP A 79 -2.05 -9.59 -60.58
CA ASP A 79 -2.89 -10.19 -59.52
C ASP A 79 -3.52 -9.10 -58.63
N PRO A 80 -4.86 -8.94 -58.61
CA PRO A 80 -5.52 -7.95 -57.76
C PRO A 80 -5.33 -8.20 -56.25
N SER A 81 -5.09 -9.45 -55.85
CA SER A 81 -4.89 -9.87 -54.45
C SER A 81 -3.68 -9.18 -53.80
N ARG A 82 -2.71 -8.74 -54.63
CA ARG A 82 -1.53 -8.00 -54.18
C ARG A 82 -1.88 -6.72 -53.41
N PHE A 83 -3.01 -6.08 -53.73
CA PHE A 83 -3.41 -4.84 -53.07
C PHE A 83 -3.91 -5.09 -51.65
N VAL A 84 -4.67 -6.17 -51.44
CA VAL A 84 -5.09 -6.61 -50.10
C VAL A 84 -3.88 -7.04 -49.27
N PHE A 85 -2.95 -7.79 -49.88
CA PHE A 85 -1.69 -8.17 -49.24
C PHE A 85 -0.87 -6.94 -48.84
N LEU A 86 -0.74 -5.96 -49.74
CA LEU A 86 -0.01 -4.71 -49.48
C LEU A 86 -0.67 -3.93 -48.35
N GLY A 87 -2.01 -3.82 -48.33
CA GLY A 87 -2.74 -3.20 -47.22
C GLY A 87 -2.46 -3.87 -45.88
N ALA A 88 -2.52 -5.20 -45.82
CA ALA A 88 -2.22 -5.94 -44.60
C ALA A 88 -0.74 -5.80 -44.17
N ALA A 89 0.18 -5.85 -45.14
CA ALA A 89 1.61 -5.67 -44.92
C ALA A 89 1.95 -4.27 -44.39
N SER A 90 1.37 -3.23 -44.99
CA SER A 90 1.51 -1.85 -44.54
C SER A 90 0.91 -1.63 -43.16
N GLY A 91 -0.25 -2.25 -42.85
CA GLY A 91 -0.83 -2.21 -41.51
C GLY A 91 0.07 -2.85 -40.45
N LEU A 92 0.65 -4.03 -40.72
CA LEU A 92 1.62 -4.66 -39.82
C LEU A 92 2.90 -3.83 -39.66
N ALA A 93 3.41 -3.24 -40.74
CA ALA A 93 4.54 -2.32 -40.65
C ALA A 93 4.20 -1.10 -39.76
N GLY A 94 2.99 -0.56 -39.89
CA GLY A 94 2.46 0.49 -39.00
C GLY A 94 2.46 0.06 -37.53
N PHE A 95 2.01 -1.15 -37.22
CA PHE A 95 2.09 -1.69 -35.86
C PHE A 95 3.53 -1.80 -35.35
N PHE A 96 4.46 -2.36 -36.14
CA PHE A 96 5.86 -2.49 -35.72
C PHE A 96 6.53 -1.14 -35.44
N VAL A 97 6.20 -0.10 -36.21
CA VAL A 97 6.66 1.27 -35.97
C VAL A 97 6.00 1.84 -34.73
N ASN A 98 4.69 1.69 -34.57
CA ASN A 98 3.96 2.17 -33.40
C ASN A 98 4.49 1.55 -32.10
N PHE A 99 4.88 0.27 -32.12
CA PHE A 99 5.49 -0.42 -30.99
C PHE A 99 6.82 0.17 -30.50
N LEU A 100 7.48 1.02 -31.29
CA LEU A 100 8.67 1.77 -30.83
C LEU A 100 8.30 2.92 -29.89
N PHE A 101 7.05 3.39 -29.93
CA PHE A 101 6.57 4.60 -29.25
C PHE A 101 5.34 4.36 -28.38
N HIS A 102 4.83 3.12 -28.29
CA HIS A 102 3.70 2.78 -27.44
C HIS A 102 3.68 1.29 -27.07
N SER A 103 3.01 0.95 -25.96
CA SER A 103 2.84 -0.43 -25.47
C SER A 103 1.37 -0.93 -25.42
N TYR A 104 0.45 -0.37 -26.23
CA TYR A 104 -1.00 -0.70 -26.19
C TYR A 104 -1.39 -2.14 -26.60
N MET A 105 -0.46 -3.08 -26.70
CA MET A 105 -0.76 -4.47 -27.07
C MET A 105 -1.68 -5.19 -26.07
N ALA A 106 -1.88 -4.62 -24.88
CA ALA A 106 -2.82 -5.12 -23.88
C ALA A 106 -4.29 -4.77 -24.17
N SER A 107 -4.57 -3.83 -25.09
CA SER A 107 -5.96 -3.59 -25.53
C SER A 107 -6.39 -4.68 -26.52
N TYR A 108 -7.61 -5.18 -26.32
CA TYR A 108 -8.13 -6.30 -27.11
C TYR A 108 -8.20 -5.94 -28.59
N GLU A 109 -8.59 -4.71 -28.91
CA GLU A 109 -8.76 -4.20 -30.28
C GLU A 109 -7.43 -4.21 -31.05
N VAL A 110 -6.35 -3.78 -30.42
CA VAL A 110 -5.01 -3.75 -31.01
C VAL A 110 -4.50 -5.18 -31.22
N TYR A 111 -4.66 -6.04 -30.21
CA TYR A 111 -4.24 -7.44 -30.30
C TYR A 111 -4.97 -8.18 -31.43
N PHE A 112 -6.30 -8.07 -31.49
CA PHE A 112 -7.09 -8.69 -32.56
C PHE A 112 -6.73 -8.13 -33.93
N GLY A 113 -6.59 -6.80 -34.06
CA GLY A 113 -6.20 -6.16 -35.31
C GLY A 113 -4.86 -6.69 -35.82
N PHE A 114 -3.83 -6.71 -34.96
CA PHE A 114 -2.52 -7.25 -35.31
C PHE A 114 -2.59 -8.70 -35.80
N TRP A 115 -3.27 -9.57 -35.06
CA TRP A 115 -3.33 -10.99 -35.40
C TRP A 115 -4.19 -11.30 -36.62
N ILE A 116 -5.25 -10.54 -36.88
CA ILE A 116 -6.03 -10.64 -38.11
C ILE A 116 -5.15 -10.30 -39.32
N LEU A 117 -4.39 -9.20 -39.26
CA LEU A 117 -3.48 -8.84 -40.35
C LEU A 117 -2.38 -9.88 -40.53
N ALA A 118 -1.81 -10.40 -39.45
CA ALA A 118 -0.84 -11.49 -39.51
C ALA A 118 -1.46 -12.75 -40.14
N ALA A 119 -2.66 -13.14 -39.73
CA ALA A 119 -3.37 -14.29 -40.31
C ALA A 119 -3.64 -14.10 -41.81
N MET A 120 -4.02 -12.90 -42.25
CA MET A 120 -4.18 -12.57 -43.67
C MET A 120 -2.89 -12.80 -44.45
N ILE A 121 -1.74 -12.35 -43.94
CA ILE A 121 -0.42 -12.61 -44.58
C ILE A 121 -0.16 -14.11 -44.74
N TYR A 122 -0.55 -14.92 -43.75
CA TYR A 122 -0.33 -16.37 -43.79
C TYR A 122 -1.35 -17.12 -44.66
N ALA A 123 -2.55 -16.56 -44.85
CA ALA A 123 -3.63 -17.16 -45.64
C ALA A 123 -3.36 -17.13 -47.16
N PHE A 124 -2.51 -16.22 -47.66
CA PHE A 124 -2.18 -16.18 -49.09
C PHE A 124 -1.46 -17.48 -49.54
N PRO A 125 -1.73 -18.04 -50.74
CA PRO A 125 -1.13 -19.30 -51.21
C PRO A 125 0.38 -19.16 -51.48
N GLN A 126 1.19 -20.16 -51.13
CA GLN A 126 2.65 -20.12 -51.44
C GLN A 126 2.87 -20.18 -52.95
N PRO A 127 3.76 -19.33 -53.53
CA PRO A 127 4.14 -19.47 -54.93
C PRO A 127 4.73 -20.87 -55.17
N SER A 128 4.18 -21.58 -56.16
CA SER A 128 4.41 -23.00 -56.45
C SER A 128 5.78 -23.34 -57.07
N GLY A 129 6.82 -22.55 -56.78
CA GLY A 129 8.13 -22.63 -57.44
C GLY A 129 9.35 -22.80 -56.54
N PHE A 130 9.20 -22.83 -55.22
CA PHE A 130 10.33 -23.15 -54.34
C PHE A 130 10.46 -24.68 -54.22
N PRO A 131 11.60 -25.28 -54.61
CA PRO A 131 11.84 -26.68 -54.30
C PRO A 131 11.73 -26.83 -52.78
N ARG A 132 10.84 -27.72 -52.31
CA ARG A 132 10.94 -28.24 -50.95
C ARG A 132 12.34 -28.83 -50.86
N SER A 133 13.29 -28.13 -50.23
CA SER A 133 14.57 -28.75 -49.91
C SER A 133 14.22 -30.02 -49.17
N GLU A 134 14.75 -31.16 -49.62
CA GLU A 134 14.66 -32.39 -48.84
C GLU A 134 15.25 -32.07 -47.46
N GLU A 135 14.37 -31.82 -46.49
CA GLU A 135 14.76 -31.58 -45.12
C GLU A 135 15.45 -32.87 -44.69
N ARG A 136 16.79 -32.82 -44.56
CA ARG A 136 17.55 -33.83 -43.85
C ARG A 136 16.81 -34.05 -42.54
N LYS A 137 16.16 -35.21 -42.40
CA LYS A 137 15.46 -35.67 -41.19
C LYS A 137 16.50 -35.89 -40.08
N ARG A 138 17.14 -34.81 -39.62
CA ARG A 138 17.89 -34.82 -38.37
C ARG A 138 16.87 -35.08 -37.28
N SER A 139 17.13 -36.07 -36.45
CA SER A 139 16.30 -36.33 -35.27
C SER A 139 16.14 -35.01 -34.52
N PRO A 140 14.91 -34.55 -34.22
CA PRO A 140 14.70 -33.29 -33.51
C PRO A 140 15.06 -33.41 -32.02
N ARG A 141 15.41 -34.61 -31.54
CA ARG A 141 15.73 -34.91 -30.14
C ARG A 141 16.72 -33.93 -29.49
N PRO A 142 17.92 -33.64 -30.03
CA PRO A 142 18.84 -32.69 -29.39
C PRO A 142 18.27 -31.27 -29.31
N VAL A 143 17.50 -30.83 -30.31
CA VAL A 143 16.87 -29.50 -30.31
C VAL A 143 15.76 -29.43 -29.27
N ILE A 144 14.91 -30.47 -29.20
CA ILE A 144 13.85 -30.58 -28.20
C ILE A 144 14.45 -30.63 -26.79
N VAL A 145 15.49 -31.42 -26.57
CA VAL A 145 16.19 -31.50 -25.27
C VAL A 145 16.81 -30.15 -24.91
N ALA A 146 17.49 -29.48 -25.84
CA ALA A 146 18.05 -28.15 -25.59
C ALA A 146 16.97 -27.11 -25.26
N ALA A 147 15.85 -27.12 -25.99
CA ALA A 147 14.71 -26.24 -25.73
C ALA A 147 14.08 -26.53 -24.35
N ALA A 148 13.90 -27.81 -24.01
CA ALA A 148 13.39 -28.22 -22.70
C ALA A 148 14.32 -27.77 -21.57
N LEU A 149 15.63 -27.96 -21.72
CA LEU A 149 16.63 -27.49 -20.75
C LEU A 149 16.62 -25.96 -20.62
N ALA A 150 16.46 -25.22 -21.72
CA ALA A 150 16.35 -23.76 -21.69
C ALA A 150 15.09 -23.30 -20.95
N VAL A 151 13.94 -23.95 -21.18
CA VAL A 151 12.69 -23.66 -20.46
C VAL A 151 12.84 -23.99 -18.97
N LEU A 152 13.46 -25.12 -18.62
CA LEU A 152 13.72 -25.48 -17.23
C LEU A 152 14.65 -24.49 -16.54
N ALA A 153 15.73 -24.08 -17.21
CA ALA A 153 16.67 -23.10 -16.69
C ALA A 153 16.00 -21.73 -16.50
N PHE A 154 15.23 -21.26 -17.49
CA PHE A 154 14.45 -20.03 -17.38
C PHE A 154 13.46 -20.11 -16.22
N GLY A 155 12.70 -21.20 -16.12
CA GLY A 155 11.73 -21.42 -15.05
C GLY A 155 12.37 -21.45 -13.67
N ALA A 156 13.51 -22.11 -13.52
CA ALA A 156 14.25 -22.17 -12.26
C ALA A 156 14.77 -20.79 -11.83
N VAL A 157 15.38 -20.02 -12.75
CA VAL A 157 15.85 -18.66 -12.46
C VAL A 157 14.68 -17.74 -12.15
N HIS A 158 13.58 -17.84 -12.89
CA HIS A 158 12.40 -17.00 -12.68
C HIS A 158 11.75 -17.30 -11.31
N LEU A 159 11.63 -18.58 -10.96
CA LEU A 159 11.14 -19.02 -9.65
C LEU A 159 12.05 -18.52 -8.52
N TRP A 160 13.36 -18.62 -8.69
CA TRP A 160 14.32 -18.10 -7.72
C TRP A 160 14.13 -16.59 -7.50
N ASN A 161 14.07 -15.81 -8.58
CA ASN A 161 13.87 -14.36 -8.51
C ASN A 161 12.55 -14.01 -7.84
N SER A 162 11.46 -14.69 -8.21
CA SER A 162 10.12 -14.52 -7.63
C SER A 162 10.07 -14.86 -6.14
N ALA A 163 10.75 -15.93 -5.71
CA ALA A 163 10.82 -16.34 -4.31
C ALA A 163 11.80 -15.51 -3.46
N HIS A 164 12.71 -14.75 -4.08
CA HIS A 164 13.73 -13.97 -3.38
C HIS A 164 13.52 -12.46 -3.59
N SER A 165 14.26 -11.85 -4.52
CA SER A 165 14.34 -10.39 -4.63
C SER A 165 13.06 -9.73 -5.12
N LEU A 166 12.26 -10.44 -5.93
CA LEU A 166 10.92 -10.00 -6.37
C LEU A 166 9.79 -10.46 -5.44
N SER A 167 10.10 -11.19 -4.36
CA SER A 167 9.06 -11.62 -3.42
C SER A 167 8.43 -10.42 -2.73
N ILE A 168 7.13 -10.52 -2.42
CA ILE A 168 6.39 -9.48 -1.69
C ILE A 168 7.12 -9.13 -0.40
N SER A 169 7.57 -10.11 0.38
CA SER A 169 8.29 -9.87 1.64
C SER A 169 9.61 -9.11 1.42
N SER A 170 10.34 -9.38 0.33
CA SER A 170 11.55 -8.62 -0.03
C SER A 170 11.23 -7.19 -0.44
N ARG A 171 10.27 -7.00 -1.36
CA ARG A 171 9.84 -5.67 -1.82
C ARG A 171 9.28 -4.82 -0.69
N THR A 172 8.54 -5.43 0.22
CA THR A 172 8.02 -4.75 1.41
C THR A 172 9.14 -4.32 2.35
N ARG A 173 10.19 -5.14 2.54
CA ARG A 173 11.37 -4.73 3.32
C ARG A 173 12.13 -3.58 2.68
N GLU A 174 12.29 -3.62 1.36
CA GLU A 174 13.09 -2.63 0.61
C GLU A 174 12.35 -1.30 0.42
N PHE A 175 11.05 -1.34 0.09
CA PHE A 175 10.27 -0.17 -0.31
C PHE A 175 9.19 0.23 0.70
N GLY A 176 8.98 -0.55 1.75
CA GLY A 176 8.00 -0.22 2.80
C GLY A 176 6.55 -0.35 2.34
N TRP A 177 6.24 -1.30 1.45
CA TRP A 177 4.87 -1.52 0.97
C TRP A 177 3.90 -1.70 2.15
N PRO A 178 2.76 -0.99 2.16
CA PRO A 178 1.70 -1.31 3.12
C PRO A 178 1.25 -2.75 2.85
N GLN A 179 1.16 -3.57 3.90
CA GLN A 179 0.73 -4.97 3.79
C GLN A 179 -0.77 -5.14 4.07
N ASP A 180 -1.48 -4.03 4.23
CA ASP A 180 -2.90 -4.00 4.47
C ASP A 180 -3.67 -4.77 3.39
N PHE A 181 -4.51 -5.72 3.78
CA PHE A 181 -5.35 -6.49 2.86
C PHE A 181 -6.74 -6.71 3.42
N GLY A 182 -7.69 -7.03 2.54
CA GLY A 182 -9.08 -7.25 2.94
C GLY A 182 -9.79 -5.98 3.44
N LEU A 183 -9.18 -4.81 3.22
CA LEU A 183 -9.73 -3.49 3.53
C LEU A 183 -10.22 -2.84 2.24
N TYR A 184 -11.44 -2.31 2.26
CA TYR A 184 -11.99 -1.49 1.17
C TYR A 184 -11.38 -0.08 1.19
N ALA A 185 -11.81 0.79 0.28
CA ALA A 185 -11.39 2.19 0.25
C ALA A 185 -11.71 2.91 1.58
N GLU A 186 -10.95 3.96 1.88
CA GLU A 186 -11.25 4.83 3.02
C GLU A 186 -12.55 5.59 2.78
N GLU A 187 -13.37 5.65 3.83
CA GLU A 187 -14.63 6.37 3.91
C GLU A 187 -14.62 7.24 5.16
N LYS A 188 -15.54 8.21 5.20
CA LYS A 188 -15.81 9.02 6.39
C LYS A 188 -17.26 8.85 6.78
N ASP A 189 -17.51 8.74 8.08
CA ASP A 189 -18.88 8.76 8.59
C ASP A 189 -19.43 10.21 8.64
N GLU A 190 -20.68 10.36 9.10
CA GLU A 190 -21.34 11.66 9.21
C GLU A 190 -20.63 12.63 10.16
N ALA A 191 -19.82 12.10 11.09
CA ALA A 191 -19.01 12.85 12.05
C ALA A 191 -17.59 13.16 11.54
N GLY A 192 -17.30 12.84 10.28
CA GLY A 192 -16.01 13.05 9.61
C GLY A 192 -14.92 12.07 10.08
N PHE A 193 -15.27 11.00 10.78
CA PHE A 193 -14.32 10.01 11.26
C PHE A 193 -13.94 9.06 10.11
N SER A 194 -12.64 9.03 9.76
CA SER A 194 -12.12 8.14 8.71
C SER A 194 -12.09 6.68 9.17
N PHE A 195 -12.59 5.81 8.31
CA PHE A 195 -12.59 4.36 8.53
C PHE A 195 -12.51 3.58 7.21
N ARG A 196 -12.28 2.28 7.30
CA ARG A 196 -12.30 1.35 6.17
C ARG A 196 -13.18 0.15 6.51
N TRP A 197 -14.05 -0.25 5.59
CA TRP A 197 -14.73 -1.53 5.71
C TRP A 197 -13.76 -2.69 5.52
N THR A 198 -13.98 -3.79 6.22
CA THR A 198 -13.25 -5.04 6.05
C THR A 198 -14.10 -6.07 5.29
N ARG A 199 -13.42 -6.97 4.58
CA ARG A 199 -13.95 -8.31 4.27
C ARG A 199 -13.95 -9.15 5.56
N ARG A 200 -14.42 -10.40 5.48
CA ARG A 200 -14.43 -11.32 6.64
C ARG A 200 -13.06 -11.50 7.30
N THR A 201 -12.01 -11.42 6.51
CA THR A 201 -10.62 -11.45 6.96
C THR A 201 -9.89 -10.24 6.41
N ALA A 202 -9.19 -9.52 7.29
CA ALA A 202 -8.40 -8.34 6.92
C ALA A 202 -7.13 -8.26 7.74
N GLY A 203 -6.04 -7.80 7.13
CA GLY A 203 -4.78 -7.51 7.79
C GLY A 203 -4.52 -6.02 7.83
N LEU A 204 -4.04 -5.50 8.96
CA LEU A 204 -3.58 -4.12 9.09
C LEU A 204 -2.21 -4.04 9.79
N ALA A 205 -1.35 -3.15 9.29
CA ALA A 205 -0.13 -2.75 10.00
C ALA A 205 -0.43 -1.55 10.92
N VAL A 206 -0.10 -1.69 12.20
CA VAL A 206 -0.30 -0.64 13.21
C VAL A 206 1.06 -0.11 13.65
N ALA A 207 1.29 1.19 13.48
CA ALA A 207 2.53 1.84 13.88
C ALA A 207 2.77 1.69 15.40
N GLY A 208 4.02 1.53 15.81
CA GLY A 208 4.39 1.26 17.19
C GLY A 208 4.48 2.48 18.09
N LEU A 209 3.50 3.40 18.05
CA LEU A 209 3.58 4.72 18.66
C LEU A 209 3.21 4.77 20.15
N GLY A 210 2.90 3.65 20.79
CA GLY A 210 2.50 3.60 22.20
C GLY A 210 2.39 2.15 22.68
N GLN A 211 2.26 1.93 23.98
CA GLN A 211 2.14 0.57 24.54
C GLN A 211 0.71 0.03 24.52
N GLU A 212 -0.29 0.88 24.65
CA GLU A 212 -1.71 0.47 24.61
C GLU A 212 -2.31 0.95 23.30
N VAL A 213 -2.62 0.00 22.42
CA VAL A 213 -3.28 0.25 21.14
C VAL A 213 -4.77 0.26 21.35
N VAL A 214 -5.47 1.16 20.67
CA VAL A 214 -6.91 1.19 20.58
C VAL A 214 -7.29 1.19 19.11
N LEU A 215 -8.11 0.21 18.73
CA LEU A 215 -8.67 0.06 17.39
C LEU A 215 -10.19 0.31 17.46
N PRO A 216 -10.67 1.42 16.89
CA PRO A 216 -12.10 1.65 16.73
C PRO A 216 -12.70 0.65 15.75
N VAL A 217 -13.82 0.04 16.11
CA VAL A 217 -14.52 -0.97 15.30
C VAL A 217 -16.02 -0.73 15.32
N LEU A 218 -16.69 -1.02 14.22
CA LEU A 218 -18.15 -0.94 14.10
C LEU A 218 -18.68 -2.09 13.26
N ALA A 219 -19.82 -2.66 13.64
CA ALA A 219 -20.57 -3.57 12.79
C ALA A 219 -21.84 -2.89 12.28
N SER A 220 -22.23 -3.18 11.04
CA SER A 220 -23.42 -2.58 10.40
C SER A 220 -24.47 -3.59 9.96
N HIS A 221 -24.30 -4.88 10.29
CA HIS A 221 -25.19 -5.92 9.80
C HIS A 221 -26.66 -5.66 10.22
N PRO A 222 -27.65 -5.79 9.31
CA PRO A 222 -29.02 -5.36 9.57
C PRO A 222 -29.71 -6.02 10.78
N ASP A 223 -29.45 -7.31 11.04
CA ASP A 223 -30.01 -8.10 12.15
C ASP A 223 -29.04 -8.28 13.34
N LEU A 224 -28.11 -7.33 13.56
CA LEU A 224 -27.12 -7.36 14.65
C LEU A 224 -27.69 -7.73 16.03
N GLU A 225 -28.86 -7.19 16.37
CA GLU A 225 -29.53 -7.44 17.66
C GLU A 225 -29.89 -8.92 17.85
N ARG A 226 -30.27 -9.61 16.77
CA ARG A 226 -30.67 -11.02 16.79
C ARG A 226 -29.47 -11.95 16.58
N LYS A 227 -28.55 -11.55 15.71
CA LYS A 227 -27.35 -12.32 15.34
C LYS A 227 -26.14 -11.37 15.32
N PRO A 228 -25.42 -11.26 16.44
CA PRO A 228 -24.27 -10.36 16.53
C PRO A 228 -23.14 -10.81 15.62
N VAL A 229 -22.19 -9.89 15.38
CA VAL A 229 -20.94 -10.18 14.66
C VAL A 229 -19.84 -10.39 15.67
N THR A 230 -19.14 -11.52 15.57
CA THR A 230 -17.98 -11.83 16.41
C THR A 230 -16.71 -11.43 15.68
N LEU A 231 -15.94 -10.50 16.25
CA LEU A 231 -14.64 -10.07 15.76
C LEU A 231 -13.52 -10.68 16.60
N LYS A 232 -12.62 -11.42 15.96
CA LYS A 232 -11.37 -11.92 16.54
C LYS A 232 -10.20 -11.09 16.02
N VAL A 233 -9.38 -10.61 16.94
CA VAL A 233 -8.20 -9.81 16.67
C VAL A 233 -6.98 -10.65 17.05
N PHE A 234 -6.12 -10.94 16.09
CA PHE A 234 -4.92 -11.75 16.28
C PHE A 234 -3.66 -10.91 16.08
N ALA A 235 -2.64 -11.19 16.88
CA ALA A 235 -1.27 -10.80 16.53
C ALA A 235 -0.83 -11.66 15.35
N ALA A 236 -0.11 -11.06 14.41
CA ALA A 236 0.35 -11.74 13.22
C ALA A 236 1.81 -11.39 12.90
N THR A 237 2.43 -12.22 12.06
CA THR A 237 3.69 -11.86 11.40
C THR A 237 3.46 -10.78 10.34
N ARG A 238 4.53 -10.22 9.79
CA ARG A 238 4.46 -9.26 8.67
C ARG A 238 3.70 -9.80 7.44
N ASP A 239 3.83 -11.10 7.17
CA ASP A 239 3.09 -11.79 6.10
C ASP A 239 1.71 -12.30 6.58
N PHE A 240 1.18 -11.74 7.67
CA PHE A 240 -0.10 -12.04 8.30
C PHE A 240 -0.34 -13.51 8.67
N ARG A 241 0.72 -14.26 9.01
CA ARG A 241 0.55 -15.56 9.66
C ARG A 241 0.11 -15.34 11.10
N LYS A 242 -1.01 -15.95 11.48
CA LYS A 242 -1.60 -15.87 12.82
C LYS A 242 -0.61 -16.39 13.88
N LEU A 243 -0.33 -15.58 14.90
CA LEU A 243 0.53 -15.94 16.03
C LEU A 243 -0.28 -16.28 17.27
N SER A 244 -1.09 -15.33 17.76
CA SER A 244 -1.89 -15.49 18.97
C SER A 244 -3.17 -14.64 18.92
N LEU A 245 -4.22 -15.09 19.61
CA LEU A 245 -5.44 -14.32 19.77
C LEU A 245 -5.21 -13.21 20.82
N ILE A 246 -5.40 -11.96 20.42
CA ILE A 246 -5.32 -10.79 21.30
C ILE A 246 -6.65 -10.59 22.02
N ARG A 247 -7.75 -10.57 21.24
CA ARG A 247 -9.09 -10.29 21.75
C ARG A 247 -10.14 -10.96 20.88
N GLU A 248 -11.24 -11.34 21.51
CA GLU A 248 -12.49 -11.69 20.85
C GLU A 248 -13.59 -10.75 21.37
N VAL A 249 -14.34 -10.12 20.48
CA VAL A 249 -15.34 -9.10 20.79
C VAL A 249 -16.63 -9.41 20.05
N VAL A 250 -17.76 -9.34 20.74
CA VAL A 250 -19.09 -9.57 20.17
C VAL A 250 -19.77 -8.22 19.96
N LEU A 251 -19.94 -7.82 18.70
CA LEU A 251 -20.54 -6.56 18.30
C LEU A 251 -22.05 -6.73 18.14
N ARG A 252 -22.83 -5.97 18.92
CA ARG A 252 -24.30 -6.06 19.01
C ARG A 252 -25.02 -4.81 18.53
N THR A 253 -24.34 -3.67 18.51
CA THR A 253 -24.91 -2.36 18.17
C THR A 253 -24.26 -1.82 16.91
N ARG A 254 -24.97 -0.88 16.25
CA ARG A 254 -24.45 -0.13 15.09
C ARG A 254 -23.74 1.15 15.52
N SER A 255 -22.91 1.04 16.55
CA SER A 255 -22.16 2.16 17.11
C SER A 255 -20.67 1.81 17.14
N TRP A 256 -19.84 2.84 17.08
CA TRP A 256 -18.40 2.67 17.26
C TRP A 256 -18.12 2.09 18.66
N GLY A 257 -17.36 1.00 18.68
CA GLY A 257 -16.75 0.42 19.86
C GLY A 257 -15.24 0.45 19.76
N GLU A 258 -14.55 0.12 20.85
CA GLU A 258 -13.09 0.09 20.90
C GLU A 258 -12.60 -1.30 21.27
N VAL A 259 -11.64 -1.82 20.50
CA VAL A 259 -10.83 -2.97 20.90
C VAL A 259 -9.47 -2.45 21.31
N SER A 260 -9.08 -2.65 22.57
CA SER A 260 -7.76 -2.26 23.04
C SER A 260 -6.93 -3.44 23.53
N TRP A 261 -5.62 -3.31 23.39
CA TRP A 261 -4.65 -4.27 23.89
C TRP A 261 -3.30 -3.61 24.16
N ARG A 262 -2.49 -4.29 24.96
CA ARG A 262 -1.10 -3.88 25.20
C ARG A 262 -0.18 -4.60 24.23
N ARG A 263 0.74 -3.86 23.63
CA ARG A 263 1.81 -4.40 22.78
C ARG A 263 2.81 -5.19 23.61
N THR A 264 3.28 -6.30 23.05
CA THR A 264 4.23 -7.18 23.72
C THR A 264 5.64 -6.60 23.67
N ARG A 265 6.45 -6.89 24.70
CA ARG A 265 7.85 -6.43 24.77
C ARG A 265 8.65 -7.02 23.60
N GLY A 266 9.30 -6.17 22.82
CA GLY A 266 10.10 -6.60 21.65
C GLY A 266 9.34 -6.57 20.32
N GLU A 267 8.05 -6.22 20.30
CA GLU A 267 7.39 -5.84 19.05
C GLU A 267 8.15 -4.65 18.42
N GLY A 268 8.41 -4.73 17.11
CA GLY A 268 9.19 -3.75 16.37
C GLY A 268 8.50 -2.38 16.26
N SER A 269 8.93 -1.58 15.29
CA SER A 269 8.30 -0.29 14.99
C SER A 269 6.85 -0.41 14.49
N GLU A 270 6.38 -1.63 14.18
CA GLU A 270 5.02 -1.94 13.74
C GLU A 270 4.52 -3.22 14.41
N SER A 271 3.21 -3.32 14.57
CA SER A 271 2.49 -4.53 14.97
C SER A 271 1.52 -4.92 13.85
N TYR A 272 1.59 -6.17 13.39
CA TYR A 272 0.69 -6.67 12.34
C TYR A 272 -0.49 -7.37 12.98
N ILE A 273 -1.70 -6.96 12.60
CA ILE A 273 -2.96 -7.42 13.20
C ILE A 273 -3.81 -8.10 12.14
N LEU A 274 -4.25 -9.32 12.43
CA LEU A 274 -5.19 -10.06 11.59
C LEU A 274 -6.57 -10.01 12.25
N LEU A 275 -7.55 -9.52 11.51
CA LEU A 275 -8.95 -9.46 11.90
C LEU A 275 -9.71 -10.59 11.21
N GLU A 276 -10.50 -11.32 11.98
CA GLU A 276 -11.41 -12.34 11.46
C GLU A 276 -12.80 -12.15 12.05
N THR A 277 -13.80 -12.20 11.19
CA THR A 277 -15.21 -12.12 11.58
C THR A 277 -15.96 -13.39 11.19
N ASP A 278 -16.88 -13.79 12.05
CA ASP A 278 -17.75 -14.95 11.81
C ASP A 278 -18.66 -14.75 10.60
N ARG A 279 -19.03 -13.51 10.25
CA ARG A 279 -19.92 -13.21 9.12
C ARG A 279 -19.67 -11.84 8.50
N ALA A 280 -20.11 -11.72 7.26
CA ALA A 280 -20.21 -10.48 6.50
C ALA A 280 -21.56 -10.43 5.79
N TRP A 281 -21.92 -9.26 5.25
CA TRP A 281 -23.16 -9.06 4.52
C TRP A 281 -22.96 -8.22 3.27
N LEU A 282 -23.89 -8.35 2.34
CA LEU A 282 -23.92 -7.59 1.08
C LEU A 282 -25.08 -6.59 1.17
N PRO A 283 -24.82 -5.28 1.29
CA PRO A 283 -25.88 -4.28 1.43
C PRO A 283 -26.90 -4.31 0.29
N LYS A 284 -26.43 -4.47 -0.96
CA LYS A 284 -27.31 -4.62 -2.13
C LYS A 284 -28.30 -5.77 -2.01
N ARG A 285 -27.88 -6.89 -1.43
CA ARG A 285 -28.74 -8.06 -1.25
C ARG A 285 -29.65 -7.93 -0.03
N ALA A 286 -29.15 -7.36 1.06
CA ALA A 286 -29.86 -7.36 2.34
C ALA A 286 -30.87 -6.23 2.48
N ILE A 287 -30.56 -5.04 1.93
CA ILE A 287 -31.38 -3.83 2.08
C ILE A 287 -31.58 -3.06 0.77
N GLY A 288 -31.08 -3.56 -0.36
CA GLY A 288 -31.24 -2.90 -1.66
C GLY A 288 -30.36 -1.67 -1.88
N ALA A 289 -29.36 -1.42 -1.02
CA ALA A 289 -28.42 -0.31 -1.20
C ALA A 289 -27.53 -0.52 -2.43
N ASP A 290 -27.07 0.54 -3.10
CA ASP A 290 -26.14 0.42 -4.23
C ASP A 290 -24.69 0.18 -3.77
N ASP A 291 -24.49 -0.89 -3.00
CA ASP A 291 -23.19 -1.35 -2.52
C ASP A 291 -23.09 -2.86 -2.67
N SER A 292 -22.24 -3.28 -3.61
CA SER A 292 -22.00 -4.68 -3.98
C SER A 292 -20.88 -5.34 -3.16
N ARG A 293 -20.31 -4.64 -2.18
CA ARG A 293 -19.21 -5.14 -1.35
C ARG A 293 -19.72 -6.07 -0.25
N SER A 294 -18.90 -7.05 0.10
CA SER A 294 -19.15 -7.94 1.24
C SER A 294 -18.53 -7.33 2.51
N LEU A 295 -19.33 -6.61 3.28
CA LEU A 295 -18.91 -5.85 4.46
C LEU A 295 -18.98 -6.71 5.72
N ALA A 296 -17.88 -6.78 6.47
CA ALA A 296 -17.84 -7.43 7.78
C ALA A 296 -17.95 -6.40 8.91
N VAL A 297 -16.85 -5.71 9.22
CA VAL A 297 -16.78 -4.63 10.21
C VAL A 297 -16.10 -3.41 9.59
N ALA A 298 -16.42 -2.22 10.06
CA ALA A 298 -15.65 -1.02 9.81
C ALA A 298 -14.54 -0.93 10.85
N VAL A 299 -13.34 -0.54 10.42
CA VAL A 299 -12.21 -0.27 11.30
C VAL A 299 -11.75 1.17 11.11
N GLY A 300 -11.67 1.89 12.22
CA GLY A 300 -11.18 3.26 12.23
C GLY A 300 -9.65 3.33 12.34
N VAL A 301 -9.12 4.55 12.30
CA VAL A 301 -7.68 4.79 12.50
C VAL A 301 -7.26 4.32 13.90
N ALA A 302 -6.27 3.43 13.97
CA ALA A 302 -5.69 3.00 15.23
C ALA A 302 -4.97 4.16 15.94
N TRP A 303 -5.15 4.25 17.25
CA TRP A 303 -4.55 5.27 18.11
C TRP A 303 -4.09 4.63 19.43
N PHE A 304 -3.45 5.41 20.31
CA PHE A 304 -2.82 4.87 21.50
C PHE A 304 -3.19 5.65 22.75
N ARG A 305 -3.26 4.92 23.88
CA ARG A 305 -3.36 5.54 25.20
C ARG A 305 -1.97 5.72 25.80
N TYR A 306 -1.81 6.85 26.47
CA TYR A 306 -0.54 7.30 27.01
C TYR A 306 -0.67 7.65 28.48
N PRO A 307 0.42 7.54 29.26
CA PRO A 307 0.44 8.04 30.62
C PRO A 307 0.13 9.55 30.66
N ARG A 308 -0.61 9.97 31.68
CA ARG A 308 -0.90 11.40 31.93
C ARG A 308 0.14 12.07 32.80
N ASP A 309 0.91 11.29 33.55
CA ASP A 309 1.89 11.77 34.51
C ASP A 309 3.15 10.90 34.52
N VAL A 310 4.21 11.46 35.08
CA VAL A 310 5.49 10.81 35.34
C VAL A 310 5.60 10.61 36.86
N PRO A 311 5.98 9.41 37.35
CA PRO A 311 6.10 9.17 38.79
C PRO A 311 6.97 10.23 39.48
N PRO A 312 6.50 10.95 40.52
CA PRO A 312 7.21 12.07 41.12
C PRO A 312 8.63 11.74 41.59
N GLU A 313 8.84 10.50 42.08
CA GLU A 313 10.13 9.99 42.54
C GLU A 313 11.20 9.96 41.44
N SER A 314 10.79 9.96 40.18
CA SER A 314 11.68 9.96 39.04
C SER A 314 12.00 11.34 38.48
N VAL A 315 11.30 12.38 38.94
CA VAL A 315 11.42 13.72 38.39
C VAL A 315 12.57 14.44 39.09
N GLU A 316 13.56 14.89 38.32
CA GLU A 316 14.66 15.73 38.81
C GLU A 316 14.26 17.20 38.77
N SER A 317 13.79 17.65 37.61
CA SER A 317 13.33 19.01 37.38
C SER A 317 12.30 19.03 36.25
N VAL A 318 11.45 20.05 36.25
CA VAL A 318 10.47 20.31 35.19
C VAL A 318 10.69 21.72 34.68
N ARG A 319 10.91 21.86 33.37
CA ARG A 319 10.95 23.16 32.71
C ARG A 319 9.70 23.34 31.87
N ILE A 320 8.99 24.43 32.13
CA ILE A 320 7.73 24.76 31.44
C ILE A 320 8.03 25.69 30.27
N LEU A 321 7.54 25.34 29.09
CA LEU A 321 7.44 26.22 27.93
C LEU A 321 6.00 26.72 27.82
N PRO A 322 5.78 28.04 27.79
CA PRO A 322 4.44 28.60 27.80
C PRO A 322 3.71 28.30 26.49
N ARG A 323 2.38 28.15 26.56
CA ARG A 323 1.51 27.95 25.39
C ARG A 323 1.65 29.01 24.30
N THR A 324 2.17 30.20 24.61
CA THR A 324 2.42 31.25 23.62
C THR A 324 3.62 30.95 22.71
N GLY A 325 4.41 29.93 23.04
CA GLY A 325 5.54 29.45 22.23
C GLY A 325 5.15 28.51 21.09
N TRP A 326 3.88 28.11 20.97
CA TRP A 326 3.42 27.34 19.82
C TRP A 326 3.34 28.22 18.56
N GLU A 327 4.12 27.86 17.55
CA GLU A 327 4.18 28.49 16.25
C GLU A 327 3.35 27.71 15.22
N GLY A 328 2.87 28.39 14.18
CA GLY A 328 2.08 27.79 13.10
C GLY A 328 0.92 28.70 12.71
N GLY A 329 0.22 28.37 11.61
CA GLY A 329 -0.84 29.24 11.07
C GLY A 329 -2.01 29.50 12.02
N GLN A 330 -2.14 28.72 13.09
CA GLN A 330 -3.19 28.82 14.11
C GLN A 330 -2.63 28.91 15.55
N GLY A 331 -1.29 29.01 15.70
CA GLY A 331 -0.63 29.03 17.00
C GLY A 331 -1.04 27.87 17.90
N ASN A 332 -1.45 28.16 19.13
CA ASN A 332 -1.83 27.16 20.13
C ASN A 332 -3.32 26.77 20.13
N ARG A 333 -4.13 27.27 19.17
CA ARG A 333 -5.56 26.93 19.07
C ARG A 333 -5.90 26.55 17.64
N LEU A 334 -5.93 25.25 17.38
CA LEU A 334 -6.25 24.69 16.08
C LEU A 334 -7.76 24.54 15.96
N THR A 335 -8.39 25.41 15.16
CA THR A 335 -9.82 25.40 14.86
C THR A 335 -10.17 24.81 13.49
N ARG A 336 -9.14 24.40 12.76
CA ARG A 336 -9.26 23.61 11.55
C ARG A 336 -8.07 22.67 11.43
N SER A 337 -8.16 21.68 10.55
CA SER A 337 -7.04 20.79 10.25
C SER A 337 -5.77 21.60 10.00
N GLY A 338 -4.68 21.26 10.69
CA GLY A 338 -3.47 22.05 10.66
C GLY A 338 -2.45 21.61 11.69
N ARG A 339 -1.34 22.34 11.73
CA ARG A 339 -0.18 22.01 12.55
C ARG A 339 0.23 23.19 13.42
N ALA A 340 0.67 22.87 14.64
CA ALA A 340 1.47 23.75 15.48
C ALA A 340 2.80 23.08 15.84
N LYS A 341 3.83 23.88 16.06
CA LYS A 341 5.16 23.40 16.47
C LYS A 341 5.72 24.23 17.61
N ILE A 342 6.60 23.63 18.41
CA ILE A 342 7.35 24.34 19.46
C ILE A 342 8.77 23.80 19.53
N SER A 343 9.73 24.71 19.56
CA SER A 343 11.16 24.39 19.66
C SER A 343 11.61 24.41 21.12
N PHE A 344 12.48 23.48 21.52
CA PHE A 344 13.00 23.40 22.88
C PHE A 344 14.37 22.73 22.92
N ARG A 345 15.12 22.98 24.01
CA ARG A 345 16.42 22.33 24.26
C ARG A 345 16.33 21.32 25.39
N SER A 346 16.61 20.04 25.20
CA SER A 346 16.63 19.04 26.27
C SER A 346 18.03 18.69 26.73
N GLY A 347 18.11 18.22 27.99
CA GLY A 347 19.28 17.50 28.49
C GLY A 347 19.23 16.01 28.11
N PRO A 348 20.18 15.20 28.60
CA PRO A 348 20.39 13.82 28.12
C PRO A 348 19.29 12.82 28.47
N ARG A 349 18.37 13.14 29.40
CA ARG A 349 17.32 12.23 29.87
C ARG A 349 16.01 12.98 30.15
N CYS A 350 15.35 13.43 29.10
CA CYS A 350 14.09 14.14 29.22
C CYS A 350 12.90 13.34 28.68
N LEU A 351 11.75 13.49 29.32
CA LEU A 351 10.44 13.22 28.73
C LEU A 351 9.77 14.56 28.42
N VAL A 352 8.80 14.51 27.50
CA VAL A 352 7.93 15.66 27.24
C VAL A 352 6.51 15.31 27.63
N ARG A 353 5.88 16.25 28.35
CA ARG A 353 4.46 16.22 28.68
C ARG A 353 3.76 17.40 28.00
N LEU A 354 2.72 17.09 27.21
CA LEU A 354 1.89 18.07 26.55
C LEU A 354 0.60 18.26 27.34
N ARG A 355 0.22 19.52 27.58
CA ARG A 355 -1.09 19.86 28.12
C ARG A 355 -2.04 20.18 26.96
N LEU A 356 -3.16 19.48 26.88
CA LEU A 356 -4.05 19.48 25.71
C LEU A 356 -5.52 19.55 26.15
N ARG A 357 -6.35 20.21 25.35
CA ARG A 357 -7.80 20.25 25.53
C ARG A 357 -8.47 20.11 24.16
N GLY A 358 -9.56 19.36 24.08
CA GLY A 358 -10.29 19.14 22.84
C GLY A 358 -11.77 19.43 22.98
N SER A 359 -12.36 20.14 22.02
CA SER A 359 -13.82 20.19 21.89
C SER A 359 -14.25 19.06 20.97
N ALA A 360 -15.17 18.22 21.45
CA ALA A 360 -15.76 17.16 20.64
C ALA A 360 -16.83 17.72 19.69
N ALA A 361 -17.02 17.03 18.57
CA ALA A 361 -18.16 17.20 17.68
C ALA A 361 -18.71 15.82 17.34
N PHE A 362 -20.03 15.67 17.39
CA PHE A 362 -20.77 14.42 17.25
C PHE A 362 -20.30 13.34 18.23
N GLY A 363 -19.97 13.74 19.46
CA GLY A 363 -19.44 12.87 20.51
C GLY A 363 -18.00 12.36 20.27
N ILE A 364 -17.34 12.78 19.18
CA ILE A 364 -15.97 12.37 18.84
C ILE A 364 -15.03 13.56 19.07
N GLY A 365 -14.04 13.34 19.94
CA GLY A 365 -12.97 14.31 20.22
C GLY A 365 -12.00 14.49 19.05
N PRO A 366 -11.09 15.48 19.14
CA PRO A 366 -10.04 15.65 18.15
C PRO A 366 -9.00 14.53 18.21
N LEU A 367 -8.65 14.01 17.05
CA LEU A 367 -7.53 13.12 16.79
C LEU A 367 -6.31 13.98 16.48
N ILE A 368 -5.25 13.79 17.26
CA ILE A 368 -3.96 14.43 17.02
C ILE A 368 -2.88 13.40 16.71
N ALA A 369 -1.91 13.80 15.90
CA ALA A 369 -0.60 13.15 15.82
C ALA A 369 0.48 14.09 16.36
N VAL A 370 1.48 13.52 17.02
CA VAL A 370 2.64 14.25 17.54
C VAL A 370 3.88 13.69 16.91
N SER A 371 4.75 14.58 16.42
CA SER A 371 6.05 14.24 15.87
C SER A 371 7.17 14.93 16.66
N LEU A 372 8.29 14.25 16.84
CA LEU A 372 9.54 14.78 17.42
C LEU A 372 10.59 14.76 16.31
N ASP A 373 11.12 15.92 15.95
CA ASP A 373 12.11 16.09 14.87
C ASP A 373 11.66 15.45 13.54
N GLY A 374 10.36 15.56 13.24
CA GLY A 374 9.72 14.99 12.05
C GLY A 374 9.38 13.49 12.13
N ALA A 375 9.82 12.78 13.17
CA ALA A 375 9.45 11.38 13.40
C ALA A 375 8.15 11.28 14.21
N PRO A 376 7.14 10.48 13.79
CA PRO A 376 5.91 10.32 14.55
C PRO A 376 6.19 9.60 15.87
N VAL A 377 5.74 10.17 16.98
CA VAL A 377 5.93 9.63 18.33
C VAL A 377 4.64 9.40 19.10
N ALA A 378 3.54 10.05 18.72
CA ALA A 378 2.24 9.77 19.30
C ALA A 378 1.06 9.95 18.34
N ARG A 379 -0.04 9.24 18.62
CA ARG A 379 -1.35 9.45 17.99
C ARG A 379 -2.46 9.13 18.99
N THR A 380 -3.32 10.09 19.29
CA THR A 380 -4.37 9.93 20.31
C THR A 380 -5.59 10.78 20.03
N PHE A 381 -6.74 10.31 20.49
CA PHE A 381 -7.92 11.15 20.67
C PHE A 381 -7.80 11.95 21.97
N ILE A 382 -8.20 13.23 21.95
CA ILE A 382 -8.45 14.02 23.16
C ILE A 382 -9.90 13.80 23.55
N ARG A 383 -10.12 13.05 24.62
CA ARG A 383 -11.47 12.57 25.02
C ARG A 383 -12.16 13.46 26.06
N THR A 384 -11.50 14.51 26.54
CA THR A 384 -12.03 15.40 27.56
C THR A 384 -12.15 16.82 27.02
N ASP A 385 -13.25 17.46 27.37
CA ASP A 385 -13.48 18.89 27.17
C ASP A 385 -12.63 19.75 28.14
N GLY A 386 -12.13 19.17 29.22
CA GLY A 386 -11.16 19.75 30.14
C GLY A 386 -9.70 19.62 29.69
N TRP A 387 -8.81 20.35 30.36
CA TRP A 387 -7.37 20.18 30.18
C TRP A 387 -6.91 18.81 30.67
N SER A 388 -6.17 18.11 29.83
CA SER A 388 -5.56 16.81 30.12
C SER A 388 -4.08 16.84 29.75
N SER A 389 -3.34 15.84 30.22
CA SER A 389 -1.92 15.70 29.96
C SER A 389 -1.61 14.44 29.16
N LEU A 390 -0.62 14.56 28.28
CA LEU A 390 -0.10 13.49 27.44
C LEU A 390 1.42 13.41 27.62
N VAL A 391 1.92 12.35 28.25
CA VAL A 391 3.36 12.08 28.33
C VAL A 391 3.79 11.29 27.09
N LEU A 392 4.70 11.85 26.30
CA LEU A 392 5.20 11.19 25.10
C LEU A 392 6.00 9.92 25.47
N PRO A 393 5.88 8.82 24.71
CA PRO A 393 6.49 7.54 25.05
C PRO A 393 7.98 7.46 24.70
N VAL A 394 8.57 8.55 24.18
CA VAL A 394 9.94 8.61 23.66
C VAL A 394 10.80 9.47 24.56
N ARG A 395 12.03 9.02 24.82
CA ARG A 395 13.05 9.83 25.49
C ARG A 395 13.65 10.81 24.50
N VAL A 396 13.72 12.06 24.90
CA VAL A 396 14.37 13.09 24.09
C VAL A 396 15.86 13.09 24.41
N GLY A 397 16.68 13.13 23.36
CA GLY A 397 18.12 13.25 23.47
C GLY A 397 18.56 14.63 23.98
N GLU A 398 19.85 14.81 24.18
CA GLU A 398 20.42 16.12 24.45
C GLU A 398 20.50 16.93 23.16
N GLY A 399 20.12 18.21 23.21
CA GLY A 399 20.21 19.11 22.08
C GLY A 399 18.95 19.92 21.84
N ASP A 400 18.88 20.53 20.65
CA ASP A 400 17.74 21.30 20.19
C ASP A 400 16.78 20.41 19.41
N HIS A 401 15.49 20.48 19.75
CA HIS A 401 14.44 19.63 19.23
C HIS A 401 13.20 20.43 18.85
N VAL A 402 12.39 19.85 17.97
CA VAL A 402 11.09 20.40 17.58
C VAL A 402 10.01 19.36 17.84
N ILE A 403 8.96 19.76 18.56
CA ILE A 403 7.71 19.01 18.63
C ILE A 403 6.70 19.63 17.70
N GLU A 404 6.04 18.80 16.91
CA GLU A 404 4.92 19.17 16.05
C GLU A 404 3.66 18.42 16.50
N VAL A 405 2.52 19.12 16.51
CA VAL A 405 1.19 18.55 16.76
C VAL A 405 0.31 18.85 15.56
N ASP A 406 -0.19 17.80 14.91
CA ASP A 406 -1.12 17.86 13.79
C ASP A 406 -2.55 17.51 14.27
N PHE A 407 -3.53 18.33 13.90
CA PHE A 407 -4.96 18.07 14.09
C PHE A 407 -5.55 17.45 12.81
N LEU A 408 -6.08 16.22 12.93
CA LEU A 408 -6.27 15.33 11.77
C LEU A 408 -7.72 15.07 11.34
N ASN A 409 -8.69 15.33 12.20
CA ASN A 409 -10.10 14.98 11.94
C ASN A 409 -11.02 16.18 12.14
N ASP A 410 -10.65 17.35 11.62
CA ASP A 410 -11.48 18.55 11.71
C ASP A 410 -12.89 18.37 11.12
N ILE A 411 -13.88 18.95 11.80
CA ILE A 411 -15.25 19.07 11.32
C ILE A 411 -15.96 20.21 12.06
N ALA A 412 -16.65 21.05 11.29
CA ALA A 412 -17.55 22.08 11.78
C ALA A 412 -18.89 21.95 11.05
N LYS A 413 -19.92 21.45 11.74
CA LYS A 413 -21.23 21.14 11.16
C LYS A 413 -22.31 21.16 12.25
N ASP A 414 -23.51 21.62 11.91
CA ASP A 414 -24.70 21.59 12.78
C ASP A 414 -24.47 22.24 14.16
N ALA A 415 -23.76 23.38 14.16
CA ALA A 415 -23.31 24.14 15.35
C ALA A 415 -22.29 23.42 16.27
N GLU A 416 -21.90 22.19 15.94
CA GLU A 416 -20.78 21.50 16.57
C GLU A 416 -19.48 21.79 15.83
N ASP A 417 -18.40 22.01 16.58
CA ASP A 417 -17.09 22.37 16.04
C ASP A 417 -15.95 21.71 16.80
N ARG A 418 -15.20 20.85 16.10
CA ARG A 418 -14.12 20.07 16.68
C ARG A 418 -12.85 20.90 16.69
N ASN A 419 -12.31 21.15 17.88
CA ASN A 419 -11.18 22.05 18.07
C ASN A 419 -10.11 21.45 18.97
N VAL A 420 -8.85 21.84 18.78
CA VAL A 420 -7.73 21.52 19.67
C VAL A 420 -7.17 22.80 20.29
N ALA A 421 -6.99 22.80 21.61
CA ALA A 421 -6.23 23.81 22.31
C ALA A 421 -4.97 23.18 22.93
N LEU A 422 -3.83 23.76 22.58
CA LEU A 422 -2.51 23.41 23.10
C LEU A 422 -2.18 24.34 24.28
N GLY A 423 -1.82 23.71 25.39
CA GLY A 423 -1.42 24.38 26.63
C GLY A 423 0.08 24.47 26.73
N ASP A 424 0.56 24.65 27.95
CA ASP A 424 1.98 24.64 28.24
C ASP A 424 2.58 23.26 27.96
N MET A 425 3.83 23.25 27.49
CA MET A 425 4.62 22.04 27.31
C MET A 425 5.63 21.93 28.44
N GLU A 426 5.82 20.74 28.97
CA GLU A 426 6.78 20.48 30.03
C GLU A 426 7.89 19.55 29.54
N VAL A 427 9.13 19.97 29.77
CA VAL A 427 10.33 19.15 29.58
C VAL A 427 10.76 18.65 30.96
N ILE A 428 10.61 17.35 31.17
CA ILE A 428 10.78 16.68 32.47
C ILE A 428 12.12 15.95 32.46
N SER A 429 13.09 16.44 33.23
CA SER A 429 14.37 15.77 33.45
C SER A 429 14.21 14.65 34.47
N LEU A 430 14.81 13.49 34.21
CA LEU A 430 14.64 12.30 35.04
C LEU A 430 15.86 11.98 35.92
N ARG A 431 15.61 11.64 37.20
CA ARG A 431 16.62 11.14 38.14
C ARG A 431 17.05 9.72 37.75
N GLY A 432 18.36 9.44 37.77
CA GLY A 432 18.89 8.07 37.69
C GLY A 432 18.49 7.30 36.43
N GLN A 433 18.29 5.98 36.55
CA GLN A 433 17.60 5.19 35.51
C GLN A 433 16.10 5.48 35.62
N ALA A 434 15.52 5.99 34.52
CA ALA A 434 14.11 6.34 34.43
C ALA A 434 13.19 5.21 34.95
N PRO A 435 12.07 5.55 35.62
CA PRO A 435 11.07 4.57 35.99
C PRO A 435 10.56 3.96 34.70
N GLU A 436 10.37 2.65 34.73
CA GLU A 436 9.48 2.06 33.76
C GLU A 436 8.11 2.71 33.98
N LEU A 437 7.53 3.35 32.96
CA LEU A 437 6.15 3.91 32.96
C LEU A 437 5.08 2.79 33.08
N ARG A 438 5.30 1.79 33.95
CA ARG A 438 4.78 0.43 33.84
C ARG A 438 3.96 -0.07 35.03
N ARG A 439 3.82 0.65 36.15
CA ARG A 439 3.09 0.09 37.30
C ARG A 439 1.95 0.99 37.77
N LYS A 440 0.75 0.39 37.69
CA LYS A 440 -0.57 0.80 38.21
C LYS A 440 -1.34 1.81 37.36
N TRP A 441 -2.02 1.26 36.36
CA TRP A 441 -3.33 1.80 35.97
C TRP A 441 -4.34 1.25 36.97
N ARG A 442 -4.91 2.09 37.84
CA ARG A 442 -6.24 1.80 38.40
C ARG A 442 -7.24 2.18 37.31
N HIS A 443 -8.09 1.22 36.96
CA HIS A 443 -9.29 1.52 36.18
C HIS A 443 -10.23 2.29 37.09
N ASP A 444 -10.18 3.62 37.00
CA ASP A 444 -11.30 4.46 37.40
C ASP A 444 -11.81 5.10 36.10
N ASP A 445 -12.70 4.36 35.45
CA ASP A 445 -13.82 4.81 34.61
C ASP A 445 -14.71 3.58 34.33
#